data_AF-V9LFC2-F1
#
_entry.id   AF-V9LFC2-F1
#
_cell.length_a   1.000
_cell.length_b   1.000
_cell.length_c   1.000
_cell.angle_alpha   90.00
_cell.angle_beta   90.00
_cell.angle_gamma   90.00
#
_symmetry.space_group_name_H-M   'P 1'
#
loop_
_entity.id
_entity.type
_entity.pdbx_description
1 polymer ?
#
loop_
_entity_poly.entity_id
_entity_poly.type
_entity_poly.pdbx_seq_one_letter_code
_entity_poly.pdbx_strand_id
1 'polypeptide(L)'
;SGVTGTPYNELMNAWGVYFLGFVGKYGYDQILKVLGRHVRDFVNGLDNLHEYLRFSYPKVQPPTFFCQEESATGVTLHYRSKRKGYLHYAMGQLRQMGKQFYQTDILVSKQSIQRILCCVLYHIHLHKYIFANTPFWWTSLFLVHQKQLTFV
;
A
#
# COMPACT_ATOMS: atom_id res chain seq x y z
N SER A 1 -18.19 7.95 -8.13
CA SER A 1 -18.87 6.86 -8.84
C SER A 1 -20.02 7.36 -9.70
N GLY A 2 -20.88 8.26 -9.23
CA GLY A 2 -22.04 8.72 -10.00
C GLY A 2 -21.72 9.43 -11.33
N VAL A 3 -20.59 10.13 -11.43
CA VAL A 3 -20.17 10.86 -12.66
C VAL A 3 -19.23 10.02 -13.52
N THR A 4 -18.25 9.34 -12.91
CA THR A 4 -17.23 8.56 -13.63
C THR A 4 -17.65 7.13 -13.95
N GLY A 5 -18.76 6.65 -13.41
CA GLY A 5 -19.17 5.23 -13.47
C GLY A 5 -18.28 4.26 -12.69
N THR A 6 -17.10 4.69 -12.24
CA THR A 6 -16.14 3.84 -11.52
C THR A 6 -16.55 3.57 -10.06
N PRO A 7 -16.39 2.34 -9.56
CA PRO A 7 -16.61 2.02 -8.15
C PRO A 7 -15.76 2.90 -7.23
N TYR A 8 -16.33 3.31 -6.08
CA TYR A 8 -15.64 4.18 -5.12
C TYR A 8 -14.29 3.61 -4.66
N ASN A 9 -14.22 2.29 -4.42
CA ASN A 9 -13.01 1.61 -3.98
C ASN A 9 -11.89 1.68 -5.02
N GLU A 10 -12.24 1.57 -6.30
CA GLU A 10 -11.28 1.65 -7.41
C GLU A 10 -10.76 3.08 -7.56
N LEU A 11 -11.66 4.07 -7.47
CA LEU A 11 -11.28 5.49 -7.47
C LEU A 11 -10.33 5.82 -6.32
N MET A 12 -10.63 5.34 -5.10
CA MET A 12 -9.77 5.55 -3.94
C MET A 12 -8.40 4.86 -4.11
N ASN A 13 -8.36 3.68 -4.73
CA ASN A 13 -7.09 3.02 -5.05
C ASN A 13 -6.25 3.84 -6.03
N ALA A 14 -6.86 4.29 -7.13
CA ALA A 14 -6.21 5.14 -8.13
C ALA A 14 -5.72 6.47 -7.52
N TRP A 15 -6.51 7.07 -6.63
CA TRP A 15 -6.10 8.26 -5.87
C TRP A 15 -4.89 7.99 -4.97
N GLY A 16 -4.85 6.83 -4.30
CA GLY A 16 -3.69 6.46 -3.48
C GLY A 16 -2.41 6.32 -4.30
N VAL A 17 -2.51 5.71 -5.49
CA VAL A 17 -1.39 5.61 -6.44
C VAL A 17 -0.94 6.99 -6.88
N TYR A 18 -1.87 7.84 -7.31
CA TYR A 18 -1.55 9.21 -7.74
C TYR A 18 -0.92 10.05 -6.62
N PHE A 19 -1.44 9.93 -5.39
CA PHE A 19 -0.99 10.74 -4.25
C PHE A 19 0.50 10.56 -3.96
N LEU A 20 1.02 9.34 -4.04
CA LEU A 20 2.44 9.10 -3.79
C LEU A 20 3.34 9.80 -4.84
N GLY A 21 2.93 9.77 -6.11
CA GLY A 21 3.60 10.51 -7.18
C GLY A 21 3.44 12.02 -7.03
N PHE A 22 2.29 12.48 -6.57
CA PHE A 22 2.03 13.88 -6.26
C PHE A 22 2.98 14.39 -5.17
N VAL A 23 3.02 13.77 -3.98
CA VAL A 23 3.88 14.24 -2.88
C VAL A 23 5.35 14.22 -3.24
N GLY A 24 5.79 13.24 -4.06
CA GLY A 24 7.15 13.18 -4.58
C GLY A 24 7.54 14.45 -5.35
N LYS A 25 6.64 14.98 -6.19
CA LYS A 25 6.87 16.21 -6.97
C LYS A 25 7.01 17.47 -6.11
N TYR A 26 6.43 17.48 -4.91
CA TYR A 26 6.50 18.61 -3.98
C TYR A 26 7.63 18.45 -2.94
N GLY A 27 8.67 17.67 -3.25
CA GLY A 27 9.89 17.60 -2.45
C GLY A 27 9.90 16.51 -1.36
N TYR A 28 8.82 15.74 -1.20
CA TYR A 28 8.79 14.64 -0.23
C TYR A 28 9.51 13.37 -0.73
N ASP A 29 9.90 13.30 -2.01
CA ASP A 29 10.55 12.11 -2.58
C ASP A 29 11.84 11.73 -1.83
N GLN A 30 12.67 12.71 -1.45
CA GLN A 30 13.90 12.46 -0.71
C GLN A 30 13.62 11.87 0.68
N ILE A 31 12.62 12.41 1.38
CA ILE A 31 12.23 11.93 2.70
C ILE A 31 11.67 10.51 2.59
N LEU A 32 10.81 10.25 1.59
CA LEU A 32 10.22 8.93 1.37
C LEU A 32 11.29 7.88 1.03
N LYS A 33 12.31 8.22 0.24
CA LYS A 33 13.43 7.33 -0.09
C LYS A 33 14.26 6.90 1.12
N VAL A 34 14.39 7.77 2.12
CA VAL A 34 15.20 7.47 3.32
C VAL A 34 14.39 6.80 4.44
N LEU A 35 13.08 6.59 4.28
CA LEU A 35 12.26 5.92 5.31
C LEU A 35 12.65 4.46 5.53
N GLY A 36 13.23 3.78 4.54
CA GLY A 36 13.64 2.39 4.72
C GLY A 36 14.22 1.73 3.48
N ARG A 37 15.15 0.78 3.71
CA ARG A 37 15.73 -0.06 2.64
C ARG A 37 14.86 -1.25 2.27
N HIS A 38 13.94 -1.63 3.15
CA HIS A 38 12.97 -2.69 2.93
C HIS A 38 11.55 -2.18 3.18
N VAL A 39 10.56 -2.85 2.58
CA VAL A 39 9.13 -2.50 2.72
C VAL A 39 8.72 -2.39 4.19
N ARG A 40 9.18 -3.29 5.06
CA ARG A 40 8.89 -3.22 6.51
C ARG A 40 9.37 -1.91 7.14
N ASP A 41 10.56 -1.45 6.77
CA ASP A 41 11.19 -0.28 7.36
C ASP A 41 10.47 0.97 6.89
N PHE A 42 10.12 1.02 5.60
CA PHE A 42 9.30 2.09 5.04
C PHE A 42 7.95 2.21 5.76
N VAL A 43 7.24 1.09 5.92
CA VAL A 43 5.92 1.05 6.56
C VAL A 43 6.01 1.52 8.00
N ASN A 44 7.01 1.08 8.75
CA ASN A 44 7.22 1.55 10.13
C ASN A 44 7.69 3.01 10.18
N GLY A 45 8.47 3.46 9.19
CA GLY A 45 8.95 4.84 9.06
C GLY A 45 7.84 5.84 8.74
N LEU A 46 6.72 5.40 8.14
CA LEU A 46 5.57 6.27 7.86
C LEU A 46 4.97 6.87 9.13
N ASP A 47 4.94 6.13 10.24
CA ASP A 47 4.42 6.66 11.50
C ASP A 47 5.30 7.79 12.03
N ASN A 48 6.62 7.66 11.93
CA ASN A 48 7.57 8.72 12.28
C ASN A 48 7.42 9.95 11.38
N LEU A 49 7.27 9.74 10.06
CA LEU A 49 7.02 10.82 9.12
C LEU A 49 5.71 11.56 9.45
N HIS A 50 4.65 10.81 9.74
CA HIS A 50 3.37 11.38 10.11
C HIS A 50 3.42 12.16 11.44
N GLU A 51 4.21 11.69 12.40
CA GLU A 51 4.45 12.42 13.65
C GLU A 51 5.21 13.72 13.38
N TYR A 52 6.25 13.67 12.55
CA TYR A 52 6.98 14.88 12.12
C TYR A 52 6.05 15.90 11.46
N LEU A 53 5.11 15.45 10.61
CA LEU A 53 4.15 16.33 9.95
C LEU A 53 3.16 16.99 10.93
N ARG A 54 2.91 16.42 12.12
CA ARG A 54 2.03 17.05 13.12
C ARG A 54 2.58 18.36 13.66
N PHE A 55 3.90 18.55 13.68
CA PHE A 55 4.49 19.82 14.11
C PHE A 55 4.04 20.99 13.21
N SER A 56 3.97 20.75 11.89
CA SER A 56 3.51 21.76 10.92
C SER A 56 1.99 21.74 10.72
N TYR A 57 1.35 20.58 10.89
CA TYR A 57 -0.07 20.37 10.64
C TYR A 57 -0.76 19.76 11.88
N PRO A 58 -0.98 20.51 12.96
CA PRO A 58 -1.41 19.96 14.26
C PRO A 58 -2.80 19.30 14.23
N LYS A 59 -3.63 19.62 13.23
CA LYS A 59 -4.97 19.02 13.03
C LYS A 59 -4.93 17.72 12.22
N VAL A 60 -3.77 17.30 11.71
CA VAL A 60 -3.67 16.08 10.90
C VAL A 60 -3.93 14.84 11.75
N GLN A 61 -4.80 13.95 11.26
CA GLN A 61 -5.11 12.67 11.91
C GLN A 61 -4.59 11.52 11.04
N PRO A 62 -3.27 11.27 11.03
CA PRO A 62 -2.67 10.26 10.18
C PRO A 62 -3.11 8.85 10.60
N PRO A 63 -3.15 7.90 9.65
CA PRO A 63 -3.23 6.49 10.02
C PRO A 63 -1.92 6.02 10.67
N THR A 64 -1.99 4.89 11.37
CA THR A 64 -0.85 4.17 11.94
C THR A 64 -0.64 2.88 11.15
N PHE A 65 0.60 2.57 10.80
CA PHE A 65 0.97 1.29 10.21
C PHE A 65 1.95 0.54 11.11
N PHE A 66 1.68 -0.74 11.35
CA PHE A 66 2.55 -1.59 12.16
C PHE A 66 2.79 -2.92 11.46
N CYS A 67 4.06 -3.24 11.18
CA CYS A 67 4.45 -4.53 10.63
C CYS A 67 4.35 -5.62 11.70
N GLN A 68 3.46 -6.60 11.52
CA GLN A 68 3.32 -7.74 12.43
C GLN A 68 4.37 -8.81 12.12
N GLU A 69 4.53 -9.16 10.85
CA GLU A 69 5.41 -10.25 10.41
C GLU A 69 5.95 -9.94 9.01
N GLU A 70 7.20 -10.31 8.75
CA GLU A 70 7.79 -10.31 7.42
C GLU A 70 8.29 -11.71 7.07
N SER A 71 7.98 -12.15 5.86
CA SER A 71 8.45 -13.40 5.28
C SER A 71 9.11 -13.16 3.91
N ALA A 72 9.67 -14.22 3.32
CA ALA A 72 10.23 -14.15 1.98
C ALA A 72 9.18 -13.80 0.90
N THR A 73 7.92 -14.19 1.11
CA THR A 73 6.83 -14.00 0.14
C THR A 73 6.08 -12.70 0.35
N GLY A 74 6.22 -12.05 1.51
CA GLY A 74 5.37 -10.92 1.84
C GLY A 74 5.59 -10.26 3.19
N VAL A 75 4.71 -9.31 3.50
CA VAL A 75 4.66 -8.60 4.78
C VAL A 75 3.23 -8.53 5.27
N THR A 76 3.02 -8.94 6.51
CA THR A 76 1.77 -8.80 7.23
C THR A 76 1.80 -7.52 8.07
N LEU A 77 0.83 -6.63 7.87
CA LEU A 77 0.76 -5.38 8.62
C LEU A 77 -0.66 -5.08 9.14
N HIS A 78 -0.68 -4.35 10.24
CA HIS A 78 -1.87 -3.73 10.80
C HIS A 78 -1.96 -2.27 10.33
N TYR A 79 -3.03 -1.95 9.64
CA TYR A 79 -3.40 -0.58 9.30
C TYR A 79 -4.51 -0.11 10.23
N ARG A 80 -4.22 0.89 11.06
CA ARG A 80 -5.18 1.47 12.02
C ARG A 80 -5.52 2.90 11.62
N SER A 81 -6.81 3.21 11.53
CA SER A 81 -7.26 4.57 11.22
C SER A 81 -8.55 4.93 11.94
N LYS A 82 -8.65 6.21 12.35
CA LYS A 82 -9.91 6.82 12.79
C LYS A 82 -10.84 7.13 11.61
N ARG A 83 -10.29 7.25 10.40
CA ARG A 83 -11.02 7.60 9.16
C ARG A 83 -11.54 6.33 8.46
N LYS A 84 -12.86 6.23 8.33
CA LYS A 84 -13.52 5.13 7.59
C LYS A 84 -13.46 5.38 6.09
N GLY A 85 -13.38 4.32 5.28
CA GLY A 85 -13.41 4.41 3.81
C GLY A 85 -12.08 4.70 3.11
N TYR A 86 -10.96 4.76 3.85
CA TYR A 86 -9.62 5.04 3.32
C TYR A 86 -8.75 3.80 3.09
N LEU A 87 -9.28 2.59 3.31
CA LEU A 87 -8.53 1.34 3.13
C LEU A 87 -7.95 1.25 1.71
N HIS A 88 -8.79 1.37 0.68
CA HIS A 88 -8.35 1.23 -0.70
C HIS A 88 -7.35 2.32 -1.12
N TYR A 89 -7.44 3.50 -0.52
CA TYR A 89 -6.47 4.58 -0.68
C TYR A 89 -5.11 4.24 -0.06
N ALA A 90 -5.08 3.64 1.13
CA ALA A 90 -3.84 3.12 1.72
C ALA A 90 -3.26 1.96 0.86
N MET A 91 -4.11 1.06 0.37
CA MET A 91 -3.68 -0.02 -0.52
C MET A 91 -3.04 0.53 -1.81
N GLY A 92 -3.63 1.56 -2.43
CA GLY A 92 -3.07 2.21 -3.62
C GLY A 92 -1.67 2.80 -3.37
N GLN A 93 -1.48 3.49 -2.24
CA GLN A 93 -0.16 4.02 -1.86
C GLN A 93 0.87 2.91 -1.65
N LEU A 94 0.52 1.83 -0.94
CA LEU A 94 1.45 0.70 -0.71
C LEU A 94 1.88 0.02 -2.01
N ARG A 95 0.96 -0.13 -2.97
CA ARG A 95 1.27 -0.66 -4.31
C ARG A 95 2.26 0.26 -5.05
N GLN A 96 1.97 1.56 -5.06
CA GLN A 96 2.81 2.53 -5.77
C GLN A 96 4.19 2.66 -5.12
N MET A 97 4.26 2.59 -3.79
CA MET A 97 5.50 2.58 -3.01
C MET A 97 6.40 1.41 -3.43
N GLY A 98 5.83 0.20 -3.53
CA GLY A 98 6.56 -0.98 -3.98
C GLY A 98 7.21 -0.79 -5.35
N LYS A 99 6.45 -0.25 -6.32
CA LYS A 99 6.95 0.01 -7.67
C LYS A 99 8.01 1.12 -7.69
N GLN A 100 7.73 2.23 -7.01
CA GLN A 100 8.54 3.45 -7.10
C GLN A 100 9.88 3.31 -6.38
N PHE A 101 9.90 2.70 -5.19
CA PHE A 101 11.09 2.65 -4.35
C PHE A 101 11.83 1.30 -4.39
N TYR A 102 11.11 0.20 -4.65
CA TYR A 102 11.67 -1.16 -4.57
C TYR A 102 11.59 -1.95 -5.88
N GLN A 103 11.12 -1.33 -6.97
CA GLN A 103 10.93 -1.98 -8.28
C GLN A 103 10.19 -3.33 -8.18
N THR A 104 9.26 -3.42 -7.23
CA THR A 104 8.55 -4.66 -6.89
C THR A 104 7.06 -4.42 -7.03
N ASP A 105 6.36 -5.33 -7.71
CA ASP A 105 4.91 -5.31 -7.73
C ASP A 105 4.39 -5.92 -6.42
N ILE A 106 3.66 -5.10 -5.67
CA ILE A 106 3.04 -5.53 -4.42
C ILE A 106 1.56 -5.75 -4.67
N LEU A 107 1.07 -6.96 -4.39
CA LEU A 107 -0.37 -7.21 -4.27
C LEU A 107 -0.77 -7.02 -2.81
N VAL A 108 -1.82 -6.25 -2.59
CA VAL A 108 -2.33 -5.93 -1.26
C VAL A 108 -3.66 -6.64 -1.06
N SER A 109 -3.73 -7.55 -0.10
CA SER A 109 -4.95 -8.27 0.25
C SER A 109 -5.40 -7.92 1.66
N LYS A 110 -6.70 -7.64 1.82
CA LYS A 110 -7.32 -7.45 3.14
C LYS A 110 -7.67 -8.83 3.70
N GLN A 111 -7.08 -9.19 4.83
CA GLN A 111 -7.32 -10.47 5.50
C GLN A 111 -8.49 -10.36 6.48
N SER A 112 -8.47 -9.35 7.36
CA SER A 112 -9.51 -9.18 8.38
C SER A 112 -9.73 -7.72 8.73
N ILE A 113 -10.84 -7.44 9.41
CA ILE A 113 -11.22 -6.13 9.91
C ILE A 113 -11.70 -6.26 11.35
N GLN A 114 -11.19 -5.41 12.22
CA GLN A 114 -11.61 -5.32 13.61
C GLN A 114 -12.00 -3.87 13.91
N ARG A 115 -13.08 -3.68 14.66
CA ARG A 115 -13.51 -2.36 15.17
C ARG A 115 -13.12 -2.28 16.63
N ILE A 116 -12.23 -1.33 16.96
CA ILE A 116 -11.71 -1.16 18.32
C ILE A 116 -11.98 0.29 18.75
N LEU A 117 -12.89 0.47 19.71
CA LEU A 117 -13.41 1.77 20.14
C LEU A 117 -13.80 2.68 18.94
N CYS A 118 -12.95 3.68 18.66
CA CYS A 118 -13.13 4.71 17.63
C CYS A 118 -12.30 4.46 16.36
N CYS A 119 -11.53 3.36 16.33
CA CYS A 119 -10.60 3.04 15.25
C CYS A 119 -11.06 1.79 14.49
N VAL A 120 -10.71 1.75 13.21
CA VAL A 120 -10.80 0.53 12.40
C VAL A 120 -9.39 0.01 12.18
N LEU A 121 -9.17 -1.24 12.55
CA LEU A 121 -7.93 -1.96 12.33
C LEU A 121 -8.14 -2.96 11.19
N TYR A 122 -7.26 -2.89 10.20
CA TYR A 122 -7.24 -3.79 9.06
C TYR A 122 -5.97 -4.62 9.12
N HIS A 123 -6.13 -5.93 8.99
CA HIS A 123 -5.03 -6.83 8.80
C HIS A 123 -4.81 -6.99 7.30
N ILE A 124 -3.63 -6.60 6.82
CA ILE A 124 -3.30 -6.52 5.40
C ILE A 124 -2.07 -7.39 5.14
N HIS A 125 -2.12 -8.19 4.08
CA HIS A 125 -0.97 -8.95 3.61
C HIS A 125 -0.48 -8.37 2.28
N LEU A 126 0.82 -8.10 2.21
CA LEU A 126 1.54 -7.63 1.03
C LEU A 126 2.25 -8.83 0.42
N HIS A 127 1.91 -9.23 -0.81
CA HIS A 127 2.68 -10.23 -1.54
C HIS A 127 3.71 -9.53 -2.42
N LYS A 128 4.99 -9.89 -2.27
CA LYS A 128 6.09 -9.37 -3.09
C LYS A 128 6.19 -10.19 -4.37
N TYR A 129 6.03 -9.54 -5.52
CA TYR A 129 6.32 -10.14 -6.82
C TYR A 129 7.48 -9.40 -7.47
N ILE A 130 8.57 -10.13 -7.70
CA ILE A 130 9.68 -9.65 -8.52
C ILE A 130 9.30 -9.97 -9.96
N PHE A 131 8.81 -8.98 -10.70
CA PHE A 131 8.86 -9.09 -12.15
C PHE A 131 10.32 -8.87 -12.54
N ALA A 132 11.06 -9.97 -12.72
CA ALA A 132 12.27 -9.90 -13.51
C ALA A 132 11.86 -9.25 -14.84
N ASN A 133 12.62 -8.23 -15.27
CA ASN A 133 12.35 -7.44 -16.47
C ASN A 133 12.59 -8.31 -17.71
N THR A 134 11.78 -9.35 -17.90
CA THR A 134 11.85 -10.27 -19.03
C THR A 134 11.14 -9.64 -20.22
N PRO A 135 11.75 -9.69 -21.42
CA PRO A 135 11.19 -9.06 -22.62
C PRO A 135 9.74 -9.48 -22.86
N PHE A 136 8.97 -8.53 -23.38
CA PHE A 136 7.51 -8.42 -23.55
C PHE A 136 6.77 -9.60 -24.24
N TRP A 137 7.40 -10.75 -24.47
CA TRP A 137 6.85 -11.89 -25.20
C TRP A 137 6.34 -13.04 -24.29
N TRP A 138 6.62 -13.01 -22.98
CA TRP A 138 6.29 -14.12 -22.05
C TRP A 138 5.00 -13.95 -21.22
N THR A 139 4.31 -12.82 -21.31
CA THR A 139 3.11 -12.53 -20.50
C THR A 139 1.92 -13.44 -20.80
N SER A 140 1.89 -14.11 -21.95
CA SER A 140 0.82 -15.07 -22.28
C SER A 140 0.92 -16.40 -21.53
N LEU A 141 2.08 -16.80 -21.00
CA LEU A 141 2.23 -18.11 -20.33
C LEU A 141 1.88 -18.07 -18.83
N PHE A 142 2.19 -16.97 -18.15
CA PHE A 142 1.99 -16.86 -16.69
C PHE A 142 0.52 -16.72 -16.27
N LEU A 143 -0.34 -16.17 -17.13
CA LEU A 143 -1.79 -16.10 -16.87
C LEU A 143 -2.49 -17.46 -17.01
N VAL A 144 -1.92 -18.40 -17.78
CA VAL A 144 -2.49 -19.74 -17.95
C VAL A 144 -2.22 -20.63 -16.73
N HIS A 145 -1.10 -20.44 -16.03
CA HIS A 145 -0.74 -21.29 -14.90
C HIS A 145 -1.50 -20.96 -13.59
N GLN A 146 -2.00 -19.73 -13.41
CA GLN A 146 -2.78 -19.39 -12.22
C GLN A 146 -4.25 -19.83 -12.26
N LYS A 147 -4.82 -20.14 -13.44
CA LYS A 147 -6.19 -20.68 -13.52
C LYS A 147 -6.29 -22.17 -13.22
N GLN A 148 -5.17 -22.89 -13.15
CA GLN A 148 -5.14 -24.34 -12.85
C GLN A 148 -5.10 -24.67 -11.34
N LEU A 149 -4.87 -23.69 -10.46
CA LEU A 149 -4.73 -23.91 -9.00
C LEU A 149 -5.99 -23.57 -8.17
N THR A 150 -7.15 -23.37 -8.80
CA THR A 150 -8.44 -23.16 -8.10
C THR A 150 -9.48 -24.26 -8.34
N PHE A 151 -9.08 -25.41 -8.88
CA PHE A 151 -9.93 -26.61 -8.93
C PHE A 151 -9.14 -27.86 -8.60
N VAL A 152 -8.87 -28.09 -7.31
CA VAL A 152 -8.88 -29.40 -6.66
C VAL A 152 -9.46 -29.21 -5.26
#